data_AF-A0A5M3YWK3-F1
#
_entry.id   AF-A0A5M3YWK3-F1
#
_cell.length_a   1.000
_cell.length_b   1.000
_cell.length_c   1.000
_cell.angle_alpha   90.00
_cell.angle_beta   90.00
_cell.angle_gamma   90.00
#
_symmetry.space_group_name_H-M   'P 1'
#
loop_
_entity.id
_entity.type
_entity.pdbx_description
1 polymer ?
#
loop_
_entity_poly.entity_id
_entity_poly.type
_entity_poly.pdbx_seq_one_letter_code
_entity_poly.pdbx_strand_id
1 'polypeptide(L)'
;MMRSTFTLTALSAFLPTVLSSIVPPDGCPLPNWTVTTFSWYNGSHSLDCIHSDVDRNAKGCLCGNGWCAPDPATCNGTMVPVCYTGMPNYQPWGYGPPETLDIVFEDGLTCHDQYIGYRVHDIAHGESNCGYADRGLGRIVAFYGSSNEASSIGRMDYTLGDGHALECANGSMITYSGSTEFQLNCVHDEFFNATCTAEPFEVPVLEYHWADPGWLN
;
A
#
# COMPACT_ATOMS: atom_id res chain seq x y z
N MET A 1 -53.69 -11.97 4.25
CA MET A 1 -52.54 -12.89 4.44
C MET A 1 -51.50 -12.54 3.40
N MET A 2 -50.42 -11.84 3.77
CA MET A 2 -49.33 -11.48 2.87
C MET A 2 -48.06 -12.05 3.48
N ARG A 3 -47.52 -13.11 2.87
CA ARG A 3 -46.28 -13.77 3.32
C ARG A 3 -45.11 -12.93 2.82
N SER A 4 -44.41 -12.29 3.74
CA SER A 4 -43.15 -11.60 3.48
C SER A 4 -42.04 -12.66 3.40
N THR A 5 -41.52 -12.90 2.21
CA THR A 5 -40.38 -13.78 1.97
C THR A 5 -39.10 -12.97 2.24
N PHE A 6 -38.39 -13.30 3.32
CA PHE A 6 -37.04 -12.79 3.56
C PHE A 6 -36.05 -13.64 2.77
N THR A 7 -35.43 -13.05 1.75
CA THR A 7 -34.27 -13.61 1.06
C THR A 7 -33.04 -13.39 1.94
N LEU A 8 -32.50 -14.45 2.53
CA LEU A 8 -31.17 -14.44 3.12
C LEU A 8 -30.13 -14.50 1.99
N THR A 9 -29.48 -13.39 1.68
CA THR A 9 -28.23 -13.37 0.94
C THR A 9 -27.13 -13.91 1.85
N ALA A 10 -26.63 -15.10 1.56
CA ALA A 10 -25.43 -15.63 2.21
C ALA A 10 -24.21 -14.83 1.72
N LEU A 11 -23.59 -14.03 2.60
CA LEU A 11 -22.25 -13.50 2.37
C LEU A 11 -21.29 -14.70 2.35
N SER A 12 -20.71 -15.01 1.19
CA SER A 12 -19.54 -15.89 1.13
C SER A 12 -18.35 -15.12 1.68
N ALA A 13 -17.94 -15.45 2.91
CA ALA A 13 -16.66 -15.01 3.43
C ALA A 13 -15.56 -15.74 2.65
N PHE A 14 -14.80 -15.01 1.84
CA PHE A 14 -13.55 -15.51 1.27
C PHE A 14 -12.53 -15.57 2.41
N LEU A 15 -12.17 -16.77 2.84
CA LEU A 15 -11.09 -16.95 3.80
C LEU A 15 -9.75 -16.88 3.05
N PRO A 16 -8.77 -16.09 3.54
CA PRO A 16 -7.45 -16.05 2.93
C PRO A 16 -6.80 -17.44 2.97
N THR A 17 -6.00 -17.73 1.94
CA THR A 17 -5.27 -19.00 1.87
C THR A 17 -4.08 -18.92 2.82
N VAL A 18 -4.09 -19.72 3.89
CA VAL A 18 -2.95 -19.81 4.82
C VAL A 18 -1.88 -20.70 4.21
N LEU A 19 -0.80 -20.09 3.74
CA LEU A 19 0.42 -20.80 3.36
C LEU A 19 1.30 -21.03 4.59
N SER A 20 2.15 -22.05 4.54
CA SER A 20 3.11 -22.36 5.60
C SER A 20 4.52 -22.15 5.11
N SER A 21 5.40 -21.66 5.99
CA SER A 21 6.80 -21.46 5.65
C SER A 21 7.51 -22.76 5.27
N ILE A 22 8.47 -22.66 4.38
CA ILE A 22 9.38 -23.77 4.04
C ILE A 22 10.26 -24.16 5.22
N VAL A 23 10.82 -25.36 5.16
CA VAL A 23 11.95 -25.75 6.01
C VAL A 23 13.23 -25.24 5.34
N PRO A 24 14.04 -24.40 6.02
CA PRO A 24 15.29 -23.91 5.44
C PRO A 24 16.31 -25.06 5.31
N PRO A 25 17.36 -24.92 4.48
CA PRO A 25 18.47 -25.85 4.47
C PRO A 25 19.11 -26.04 5.85
N ASP A 26 19.69 -27.22 6.10
CA ASP A 26 20.32 -27.55 7.38
C ASP A 26 21.36 -26.49 7.78
N GLY A 27 21.20 -25.94 8.99
CA GLY A 27 22.10 -24.93 9.53
C GLY A 27 21.81 -23.50 9.06
N CYS A 28 20.76 -23.25 8.28
CA CYS A 28 20.33 -21.91 7.89
C CYS A 28 19.16 -21.41 8.77
N PRO A 29 19.15 -20.14 9.17
CA PRO A 29 18.06 -19.55 9.96
C PRO A 29 16.82 -19.32 9.10
N LEU A 30 15.62 -19.53 9.65
CA LEU A 30 14.36 -19.12 9.03
C LEU A 30 13.89 -17.80 9.66
N PRO A 31 13.71 -16.72 8.88
CA PRO A 31 13.16 -15.49 9.44
C PRO A 31 11.68 -15.66 9.80
N ASN A 32 11.24 -14.90 10.80
CA ASN A 32 9.82 -14.79 11.14
C ASN A 32 9.32 -13.39 10.76
N TRP A 33 8.43 -13.31 9.76
CA TRP A 33 7.89 -12.04 9.27
C TRP A 33 6.45 -11.89 9.74
N THR A 34 6.28 -11.33 10.93
CA THR A 34 4.96 -11.06 11.51
C THR A 34 4.65 -9.58 11.41
N VAL A 35 3.57 -9.22 10.72
CA VAL A 35 3.04 -7.86 10.69
C VAL A 35 2.17 -7.68 11.93
N THR A 36 2.56 -6.75 12.80
CA THR A 36 1.83 -6.43 14.03
C THR A 36 0.90 -5.23 13.86
N THR A 37 1.17 -4.37 12.89
CA THR A 37 0.32 -3.22 12.59
C THR A 37 0.28 -3.01 11.09
N PHE A 38 -0.93 -2.90 10.57
CA PHE A 38 -1.20 -2.55 9.18
C PHE A 38 -2.25 -1.45 9.14
N SER A 39 -1.93 -0.31 8.55
CA SER A 39 -2.87 0.76 8.29
C SER A 39 -2.63 1.36 6.92
N TRP A 40 -3.70 1.49 6.14
CA TRP A 40 -3.67 2.12 4.83
C TRP A 40 -4.80 3.15 4.76
N TYR A 41 -4.44 4.41 4.56
CA TYR A 41 -5.37 5.47 4.26
C TYR A 41 -5.34 5.78 2.76
N ASN A 42 -6.49 5.62 2.10
CA ASN A 42 -6.68 5.89 0.68
C ASN A 42 -7.71 7.00 0.45
N GLY A 43 -7.31 8.04 -0.26
CA GLY A 43 -8.15 9.20 -0.57
C GLY A 43 -8.96 8.97 -1.83
N SER A 44 -10.23 9.38 -1.83
CA SER A 44 -11.13 9.25 -3.00
C SER A 44 -10.90 10.33 -4.07
N HIS A 45 -10.13 11.38 -3.74
CA HIS A 45 -9.99 12.60 -4.55
C HIS A 45 -8.52 13.01 -4.79
N SER A 46 -7.59 12.08 -4.71
CA SER A 46 -6.20 12.32 -5.10
C SER A 46 -6.08 12.34 -6.63
N LEU A 47 -5.46 13.39 -7.17
CA LEU A 47 -5.19 13.48 -8.61
C LEU A 47 -3.99 12.60 -8.99
N ASP A 48 -4.12 11.79 -10.03
CA ASP A 48 -2.96 11.13 -10.64
C ASP A 48 -2.32 12.03 -11.71
N CYS A 49 -1.52 12.99 -11.25
CA CYS A 49 -0.87 13.96 -12.11
C CYS A 49 0.22 13.38 -13.04
N ILE A 50 0.54 12.09 -12.95
CA ILE A 50 1.60 11.44 -13.74
C ILE A 50 0.99 10.49 -14.77
N HIS A 51 0.15 9.55 -14.35
CA HIS A 51 -0.33 8.46 -15.21
C HIS A 51 -1.75 8.68 -15.75
N SER A 52 -2.52 9.65 -15.20
CA SER A 52 -3.87 9.99 -15.66
C SER A 52 -3.88 11.27 -16.50
N ASP A 53 -4.18 11.12 -17.79
CA ASP A 53 -4.37 12.26 -18.69
C ASP A 53 -5.55 13.15 -18.27
N VAL A 54 -6.58 12.57 -17.64
CA VAL A 54 -7.73 13.31 -17.14
C VAL A 54 -7.30 14.19 -15.96
N ASP A 55 -6.58 13.63 -15.00
CA ASP A 55 -6.15 14.35 -13.80
C ASP A 55 -5.07 15.38 -14.12
N ARG A 56 -4.15 15.05 -15.02
CA ARG A 56 -3.13 16.00 -15.52
C ARG A 56 -3.74 17.23 -16.17
N ASN A 57 -4.90 17.08 -16.80
CA ASN A 57 -5.64 18.18 -17.43
C ASN A 57 -6.73 18.78 -16.52
N ALA A 58 -6.90 18.27 -15.30
CA ALA A 58 -7.87 18.80 -14.35
C ALA A 58 -7.53 20.26 -14.01
N LYS A 59 -8.54 21.12 -14.08
CA LYS A 59 -8.40 22.55 -13.76
C LYS A 59 -9.20 22.89 -12.52
N GLY A 60 -8.61 23.68 -11.64
CA GLY A 60 -9.28 24.29 -10.49
C GLY A 60 -9.40 25.79 -10.70
N CYS A 61 -10.35 26.42 -10.01
CA CYS A 61 -10.48 27.88 -10.01
C CYS A 61 -9.66 28.47 -8.87
N LEU A 62 -8.67 29.31 -9.20
CA LEU A 62 -7.84 30.04 -8.24
C LEU A 62 -8.42 31.43 -8.00
N CYS A 63 -9.01 31.66 -6.84
CA CYS A 63 -9.59 32.93 -6.40
C CYS A 63 -8.65 33.63 -5.40
N GLY A 64 -7.77 34.50 -5.89
CA GLY A 64 -6.77 35.18 -5.04
C GLY A 64 -5.67 34.21 -4.58
N ASN A 65 -5.52 34.04 -3.27
CA ASN A 65 -4.50 33.15 -2.67
C ASN A 65 -5.06 31.75 -2.32
N GLY A 66 -6.26 31.40 -2.78
CA GLY A 66 -6.90 30.12 -2.44
C GLY A 66 -7.81 29.57 -3.54
N TRP A 67 -8.25 28.33 -3.34
CA TRP A 67 -9.17 27.64 -4.24
C TRP A 67 -10.63 28.03 -3.99
N CYS A 68 -11.40 28.08 -5.06
CA CYS A 68 -12.86 28.24 -5.03
C CYS A 68 -13.50 27.17 -5.92
N ALA A 69 -14.84 27.13 -5.95
CA ALA A 69 -15.58 26.11 -6.69
C ALA A 69 -15.06 25.98 -8.15
N PRO A 70 -14.71 24.77 -8.61
CA PRO A 70 -14.06 24.55 -9.91
C PRO A 70 -15.10 24.53 -11.03
N ASP A 71 -15.91 25.57 -11.11
CA ASP A 71 -16.86 25.75 -12.19
C ASP A 71 -16.30 26.81 -13.15
N PRO A 72 -15.91 26.43 -14.38
CA PRO A 72 -15.40 27.36 -15.38
C PRO A 72 -16.36 28.53 -15.67
N ALA A 73 -17.67 28.34 -15.49
CA ALA A 73 -18.67 29.36 -15.74
C ALA A 73 -18.84 30.36 -14.58
N THR A 74 -18.51 29.95 -13.35
CA THR A 74 -18.68 30.78 -12.14
C THR A 74 -17.36 31.08 -11.43
N CYS A 75 -16.23 30.69 -12.05
CA CYS A 75 -14.90 30.95 -11.56
C CYS A 75 -14.63 32.46 -11.46
N ASN A 76 -14.69 32.99 -10.23
CA ASN A 76 -14.39 34.39 -9.92
C ASN A 76 -12.87 34.65 -9.81
N GLY A 77 -12.09 33.93 -10.61
CA GLY A 77 -10.65 33.79 -10.50
C GLY A 77 -10.05 33.30 -11.82
N THR A 78 -8.91 32.62 -11.77
CA THR A 78 -8.28 32.02 -12.97
C THR A 78 -8.40 30.50 -12.92
N MET A 79 -8.90 29.88 -14.00
CA MET A 79 -8.84 28.43 -14.15
C MET A 79 -7.39 28.01 -14.44
N VAL A 80 -6.77 27.30 -13.51
CA VAL A 80 -5.39 26.85 -13.58
C VAL A 80 -5.31 25.32 -13.53
N PRO A 81 -4.37 24.70 -14.25
CA PRO A 81 -4.23 23.25 -14.24
C PRO A 81 -3.61 22.80 -12.90
N VAL A 82 -4.36 22.02 -12.12
CA VAL A 82 -4.09 21.78 -10.69
C VAL A 82 -2.70 21.19 -10.47
N CYS A 83 -2.34 20.18 -11.27
CA CYS A 83 -1.08 19.46 -11.21
C CYS A 83 0.18 20.34 -11.39
N TYR A 84 0.07 21.53 -12.00
CA TYR A 84 1.21 22.39 -12.30
C TYR A 84 1.35 23.59 -11.36
N THR A 85 0.42 23.76 -10.41
CA THR A 85 0.42 24.93 -9.53
C THR A 85 1.37 24.82 -8.34
N GLY A 86 1.65 23.60 -7.87
CA GLY A 86 2.45 23.37 -6.67
C GLY A 86 1.86 23.96 -5.38
N MET A 87 0.57 24.35 -5.40
CA MET A 87 -0.09 24.93 -4.24
C MET A 87 -0.45 23.83 -3.22
N PRO A 88 -0.04 23.94 -1.94
CA PRO A 88 -0.34 22.94 -0.94
C PRO A 88 -1.84 22.89 -0.58
N ASN A 89 -2.36 21.66 -0.53
CA ASN A 89 -3.47 21.14 0.26
C ASN A 89 -4.59 22.11 0.65
N TYR A 90 -5.65 22.17 -0.15
CA TYR A 90 -6.99 22.37 0.40
C TYR A 90 -7.96 21.36 -0.22
N GLN A 91 -8.40 20.43 0.63
CA GLN A 91 -9.57 19.59 0.37
C GLN A 91 -10.78 20.49 0.06
N PRO A 92 -11.71 20.08 -0.83
CA PRO A 92 -11.71 18.86 -1.67
C PRO A 92 -11.09 19.02 -3.09
N TRP A 93 -10.37 20.10 -3.40
CA TRP A 93 -10.17 20.53 -4.80
C TRP A 93 -8.85 20.05 -5.44
N GLY A 94 -8.68 18.74 -5.54
CA GLY A 94 -7.60 18.09 -6.30
C GLY A 94 -6.34 17.77 -5.50
N TYR A 95 -6.31 18.14 -4.23
CA TYR A 95 -5.39 17.61 -3.25
C TYR A 95 -6.23 16.90 -2.20
N GLY A 96 -6.54 15.64 -2.46
CA GLY A 96 -7.09 14.74 -1.45
C GLY A 96 -6.22 14.74 -0.18
N PRO A 97 -6.77 14.29 0.96
CA PRO A 97 -5.96 14.03 2.14
C PRO A 97 -4.73 13.16 1.78
N PRO A 98 -3.58 13.33 2.48
CA PRO A 98 -2.41 12.49 2.27
C PRO A 98 -2.80 11.02 2.31
N GLU A 99 -2.41 10.27 1.29
CA GLU A 99 -2.52 8.82 1.32
C GLU A 99 -1.31 8.25 2.04
N THR A 100 -1.54 7.28 2.93
CA THR A 100 -0.48 6.72 3.77
C THR A 100 -0.60 5.21 3.86
N LEU A 101 0.53 4.53 3.90
CA LEU A 101 0.65 3.12 4.23
C LEU A 101 1.65 2.98 5.37
N ASP A 102 1.20 2.40 6.48
CA ASP A 102 1.99 2.12 7.66
C ASP A 102 1.97 0.61 7.93
N ILE A 103 3.14 -0.01 7.91
CA ILE A 103 3.33 -1.43 8.21
C ILE A 103 4.41 -1.55 9.29
N VAL A 104 4.10 -2.24 10.37
CA VAL A 104 5.05 -2.55 11.44
C VAL A 104 5.19 -4.05 11.54
N PHE A 105 6.44 -4.51 11.46
CA PHE A 105 6.81 -5.91 11.69
C PHE A 105 7.31 -6.10 13.13
N GLU A 106 7.12 -7.30 13.65
CA GLU A 106 7.57 -7.70 15.00
C GLU A 106 9.10 -7.60 15.16
N ASP A 107 9.86 -7.80 14.08
CA ASP A 107 11.32 -7.67 14.05
C ASP A 107 11.82 -6.21 14.14
N GLY A 108 10.91 -5.24 14.22
CA GLY A 108 11.18 -3.82 14.30
C GLY A 108 11.30 -3.11 12.95
N LEU A 109 11.10 -3.80 11.82
CA LEU A 109 10.96 -3.12 10.53
C LEU A 109 9.68 -2.29 10.53
N THR A 110 9.81 -0.99 10.28
CA THR A 110 8.70 -0.08 10.03
C THR A 110 8.75 0.38 8.59
N CYS A 111 7.66 0.19 7.86
CA CYS A 111 7.44 0.80 6.56
C CYS A 111 6.43 1.93 6.68
N HIS A 112 6.80 3.07 6.13
CA HIS A 112 5.91 4.19 5.91
C HIS A 112 6.01 4.62 4.44
N ASP A 113 4.90 4.60 3.74
CA ASP A 113 4.77 5.23 2.43
C ASP A 113 3.73 6.34 2.52
N GLN A 114 4.04 7.48 1.93
CA GLN A 114 3.15 8.63 1.94
C GLN A 114 3.31 9.41 0.66
N TYR A 115 2.18 9.84 0.11
CA TYR A 115 2.19 10.87 -0.90
C TYR A 115 1.04 11.86 -0.70
N ILE A 116 1.28 13.09 -1.18
CA ILE A 116 0.36 14.21 -1.07
C ILE A 116 0.16 14.77 -2.47
N GLY A 117 -1.04 14.64 -3.02
CA GLY A 117 -1.43 15.23 -4.30
C GLY A 117 -0.82 14.58 -5.54
N TYR A 118 0.47 14.27 -5.56
CA TYR A 118 1.18 13.65 -6.68
C TYR A 118 1.34 12.14 -6.43
N ARG A 119 0.59 11.31 -7.16
CA ARG A 119 0.84 9.87 -7.24
C ARG A 119 2.13 9.62 -8.01
N VAL A 120 3.22 9.30 -7.31
CA VAL A 120 4.45 8.80 -7.96
C VAL A 120 4.30 7.31 -8.29
N HIS A 121 3.50 6.61 -7.49
CA HIS A 121 3.05 5.23 -7.66
C HIS A 121 1.74 5.04 -6.89
N ASP A 122 0.96 4.02 -7.26
CA ASP A 122 -0.27 3.66 -6.55
C ASP A 122 0.05 2.79 -5.34
N ILE A 123 -0.23 3.28 -4.14
CA ILE A 123 -0.24 2.44 -2.93
C ILE A 123 -1.28 1.33 -3.14
N ALA A 124 -0.97 0.12 -2.69
CA ALA A 124 -1.76 -1.10 -2.89
C ALA A 124 -1.72 -1.69 -4.31
N HIS A 125 -0.76 -1.29 -5.14
CA HIS A 125 -0.58 -1.85 -6.49
C HIS A 125 0.89 -2.21 -6.79
N GLY A 126 1.68 -2.54 -5.77
CA GLY A 126 3.08 -2.92 -5.98
C GLY A 126 3.98 -2.73 -4.79
N GLU A 127 5.28 -2.61 -5.10
CA GLU A 127 6.32 -2.26 -4.13
C GLU A 127 5.94 -0.95 -3.45
N SER A 128 5.92 -0.97 -2.12
CA SER A 128 5.81 0.24 -1.33
C SER A 128 7.22 0.76 -1.05
N ASN A 129 7.38 2.05 -0.74
CA ASN A 129 8.68 2.66 -0.43
C ASN A 129 9.33 2.14 0.88
N CYS A 130 8.90 0.99 1.37
CA CYS A 130 9.53 0.23 2.44
C CYS A 130 10.97 -0.12 2.04
N GLY A 131 11.97 0.48 2.69
CA GLY A 131 13.38 0.11 2.47
C GLY A 131 14.07 0.80 1.30
N TYR A 132 13.55 1.93 0.80
CA TYR A 132 14.15 2.70 -0.30
C TYR A 132 15.60 3.15 -0.10
N ALA A 133 16.15 3.01 1.11
CA ALA A 133 17.56 3.25 1.37
C ALA A 133 18.47 2.31 0.56
N ASP A 134 18.02 1.10 0.21
CA ASP A 134 18.91 0.04 -0.31
C ASP A 134 18.34 -0.70 -1.54
N ARG A 135 17.94 0.00 -2.61
CA ARG A 135 17.44 -0.63 -3.86
C ARG A 135 18.37 -1.77 -4.34
N GLY A 136 17.85 -3.00 -4.32
CA GLY A 136 18.52 -4.23 -4.75
C GLY A 136 19.23 -5.03 -3.64
N LEU A 137 19.49 -4.41 -2.48
CA LEU A 137 20.17 -5.02 -1.34
C LEU A 137 19.32 -5.01 -0.06
N GLY A 138 18.24 -4.24 -0.03
CA GLY A 138 17.34 -4.00 1.09
C GLY A 138 16.22 -5.03 1.26
N ARG A 139 15.39 -4.81 2.29
CA ARG A 139 14.11 -5.53 2.48
C ARG A 139 13.04 -4.88 1.61
N ILE A 140 12.44 -5.64 0.71
CA ILE A 140 11.43 -5.17 -0.25
C ILE A 140 10.07 -5.69 0.20
N VAL A 141 9.12 -4.79 0.42
CA VAL A 141 7.73 -5.13 0.76
C VAL A 141 6.82 -4.57 -0.34
N ALA A 142 5.99 -5.43 -0.92
CA ALA A 142 4.96 -5.04 -1.87
C ALA A 142 3.59 -5.31 -1.26
N PHE A 143 2.67 -4.37 -1.43
CA PHE A 143 1.30 -4.47 -0.97
C PHE A 143 0.34 -4.34 -2.16
N TYR A 144 -0.62 -5.25 -2.20
CA TYR A 144 -1.71 -5.27 -3.17
C TYR A 144 -3.03 -5.30 -2.44
N GLY A 145 -3.97 -4.42 -2.80
CA GLY A 145 -5.25 -4.37 -2.12
C GLY A 145 -6.25 -3.43 -2.76
N SER A 146 -7.51 -3.57 -2.36
CA SER A 146 -8.60 -2.69 -2.79
C SER A 146 -9.29 -2.12 -1.57
N SER A 147 -9.48 -0.80 -1.57
CA SER A 147 -10.22 -0.08 -0.55
C SER A 147 -11.65 0.26 -0.97
N ASN A 148 -12.15 -0.28 -2.09
CA ASN A 148 -13.48 0.06 -2.62
C ASN A 148 -14.62 -0.59 -1.84
N GLU A 149 -14.33 -1.69 -1.14
CA GLU A 149 -15.29 -2.47 -0.37
C GLU A 149 -14.97 -2.35 1.12
N ALA A 150 -15.97 -2.51 1.99
CA ALA A 150 -15.76 -2.52 3.44
C ALA A 150 -14.87 -3.69 3.90
N SER A 151 -14.81 -4.76 3.11
CA SER A 151 -13.99 -5.94 3.34
C SER A 151 -13.48 -6.46 2.01
N SER A 152 -12.17 -6.68 1.92
CA SER A 152 -11.48 -7.18 0.73
C SER A 152 -10.28 -8.06 1.12
N ILE A 153 -9.63 -8.68 0.13
CA ILE A 153 -8.39 -9.43 0.35
C ILE A 153 -7.21 -8.54 -0.04
N GLY A 154 -6.30 -8.35 0.91
CA GLY A 154 -4.97 -7.81 0.66
C GLY A 154 -3.98 -8.93 0.40
N ARG A 155 -2.94 -8.65 -0.38
CA ARG A 155 -1.76 -9.51 -0.54
C ARG A 155 -0.51 -8.71 -0.17
N MET A 156 0.39 -9.34 0.57
CA MET A 156 1.70 -8.81 0.85
C MET A 156 2.77 -9.76 0.35
N ASP A 157 3.73 -9.22 -0.40
CA ASP A 157 4.94 -9.93 -0.81
C ASP A 157 6.13 -9.32 -0.05
N TYR A 158 7.00 -10.17 0.46
CA TYR A 158 8.21 -9.78 1.19
C TYR A 158 9.41 -10.47 0.57
N THR A 159 10.44 -9.69 0.24
CA THR A 159 11.74 -10.21 -0.23
C THR A 159 12.87 -9.65 0.62
N LEU A 160 13.73 -10.53 1.13
CA LEU A 160 14.99 -10.20 1.74
C LEU A 160 16.06 -10.08 0.64
N GLY A 161 16.49 -8.85 0.34
CA GLY A 161 17.56 -8.61 -0.63
C GLY A 161 18.92 -9.10 -0.15
N ASP A 162 19.87 -9.20 -1.08
CA ASP A 162 21.18 -9.82 -0.84
C ASP A 162 22.03 -9.08 0.22
N GLY A 163 21.80 -7.79 0.45
CA GLY A 163 22.48 -7.02 1.51
C GLY A 163 21.99 -7.35 2.92
N HIS A 164 20.85 -8.04 3.04
CA HIS A 164 20.33 -8.58 4.29
C HIS A 164 20.34 -10.10 4.33
N ALA A 165 21.13 -10.74 3.45
CA ALA A 165 21.30 -12.18 3.48
C ALA A 165 21.71 -12.66 4.89
N LEU A 166 21.15 -13.78 5.31
CA LEU A 166 21.43 -14.41 6.59
C LEU A 166 22.60 -15.38 6.44
N GLU A 167 23.46 -15.45 7.46
CA GLU A 167 24.58 -16.39 7.47
C GLU A 167 24.11 -17.76 8.00
N CYS A 168 24.39 -18.82 7.25
CA CYS A 168 24.21 -20.19 7.70
C CYS A 168 25.44 -20.69 8.48
N ALA A 169 25.29 -21.76 9.26
CA ALA A 169 26.37 -22.31 10.11
C ALA A 169 27.65 -22.73 9.35
N ASN A 170 27.57 -22.96 8.04
CA ASN A 170 28.69 -23.28 7.14
C ASN A 170 29.35 -22.03 6.51
N GLY A 171 28.89 -20.82 6.85
CA GLY A 171 29.38 -19.54 6.30
C GLY A 171 28.78 -19.15 4.94
N SER A 172 27.83 -19.91 4.38
CA SER A 172 27.11 -19.48 3.18
C SER A 172 26.04 -18.44 3.52
N MET A 173 25.75 -17.55 2.58
CA MET A 173 24.73 -16.52 2.72
C MET A 173 23.44 -16.93 2.01
N ILE A 174 22.31 -16.80 2.70
CA ILE A 174 20.98 -17.17 2.20
C ILE A 174 19.99 -16.01 2.31
N THR A 175 19.08 -15.93 1.37
CA THR A 175 18.02 -14.94 1.27
C THR A 175 16.69 -15.64 1.09
N TYR A 176 15.60 -14.91 1.34
CA TYR A 176 14.26 -15.47 1.43
C TYR A 176 13.25 -14.55 0.76
N SER A 177 12.21 -15.14 0.21
CA SER A 177 11.01 -14.43 -0.22
C SER A 177 9.74 -15.17 0.23
N GLY A 178 8.66 -14.43 0.36
CA GLY A 178 7.39 -14.94 0.87
C GLY A 178 6.21 -14.08 0.44
N SER A 179 5.03 -14.65 0.57
CA SER A 179 3.78 -13.98 0.22
C SER A 179 2.64 -14.51 1.09
N THR A 180 1.71 -13.63 1.43
CA THR A 180 0.50 -13.98 2.16
C THR A 180 -0.70 -13.17 1.69
N GLU A 181 -1.87 -13.76 1.79
CA GLU A 181 -3.15 -13.06 1.66
C GLU A 181 -3.71 -12.82 3.06
N PHE A 182 -4.32 -11.67 3.28
CA PHE A 182 -4.90 -11.31 4.57
C PHE A 182 -6.21 -10.53 4.39
N GLN A 183 -7.05 -10.60 5.42
CA GLN A 183 -8.31 -9.87 5.42
C GLN A 183 -8.05 -8.38 5.64
N LEU A 184 -8.46 -7.56 4.68
CA LEU A 184 -8.44 -6.12 4.79
C LEU A 184 -9.85 -5.62 5.16
N ASN A 185 -9.95 -4.75 6.17
CA ASN A 185 -11.20 -4.14 6.60
C ASN A 185 -11.10 -2.64 6.45
N CYS A 186 -12.02 -2.03 5.70
CA CYS A 186 -12.01 -0.62 5.38
C CYS A 186 -13.24 0.10 5.93
N VAL A 187 -13.04 1.29 6.47
CA VAL A 187 -14.11 2.21 6.86
C VAL A 187 -14.04 3.44 5.97
N HIS A 188 -15.16 3.76 5.33
CA HIS A 188 -15.31 4.93 4.49
C HIS A 188 -15.91 6.11 5.25
N ASP A 189 -15.38 7.31 5.03
CA ASP A 189 -16.00 8.55 5.49
C ASP A 189 -17.08 9.06 4.51
N GLU A 190 -17.66 10.24 4.79
CA GLU A 190 -18.69 10.85 3.95
C GLU A 190 -18.21 11.24 2.54
N PHE A 191 -16.90 11.33 2.34
CA PHE A 191 -16.25 11.60 1.05
C PHE A 191 -15.74 10.32 0.39
N PHE A 192 -16.03 9.15 0.96
CA PHE A 192 -15.55 7.86 0.49
C PHE A 192 -14.02 7.69 0.61
N ASN A 193 -13.34 8.47 1.45
CA ASN A 193 -11.96 8.15 1.81
C ASN A 193 -11.97 6.90 2.68
N ALA A 194 -11.06 5.97 2.42
CA ALA A 194 -11.00 4.69 3.11
C ALA A 194 -9.86 4.65 4.11
N THR A 195 -10.15 4.27 5.35
CA THR A 195 -9.14 3.83 6.31
C THR A 195 -9.23 2.32 6.43
N CYS A 196 -8.20 1.62 5.97
CA CYS A 196 -8.13 0.18 5.94
C CYS A 196 -7.13 -0.36 6.97
N THR A 197 -7.52 -1.42 7.68
CA THR A 197 -6.69 -2.09 8.68
C THR A 197 -6.77 -3.61 8.53
N ALA A 198 -5.79 -4.31 9.07
CA ALA A 198 -5.79 -5.76 9.17
C ALA A 198 -5.40 -6.19 10.58
N GLU A 199 -5.94 -7.33 11.02
CA GLU A 199 -5.44 -8.01 12.23
C GLU A 199 -4.01 -8.50 11.98
N PRO A 200 -3.19 -8.71 13.02
CA PRO A 200 -1.84 -9.23 12.87
C PRO A 200 -1.80 -10.53 12.04
N PHE A 201 -0.82 -10.64 11.14
CA PHE A 201 -0.66 -11.78 10.25
C PHE A 201 0.80 -12.10 9.99
N GLU A 202 1.06 -13.34 9.58
CA GLU A 202 2.39 -13.82 9.22
C GLU A 202 2.54 -13.83 7.69
N VAL A 203 3.73 -13.44 7.21
CA VAL A 203 4.17 -13.64 5.84
C VAL A 203 5.05 -14.89 5.83
N PRO A 204 4.54 -16.05 5.38
CA PRO A 204 5.32 -17.27 5.36
C PRO A 204 6.44 -17.16 4.32
N VAL A 205 7.59 -17.72 4.65
CA VAL A 205 8.72 -17.83 3.73
C VAL A 205 8.43 -18.95 2.75
N LEU A 206 8.33 -18.65 1.46
CA LEU A 206 7.94 -19.62 0.43
C LEU A 206 9.13 -20.09 -0.39
N GLU A 207 10.15 -19.26 -0.54
CA GLU A 207 11.32 -19.54 -1.36
C GLU A 207 12.59 -19.02 -0.70
N TYR A 208 13.72 -19.59 -1.11
CA TYR A 208 15.05 -19.12 -0.73
C TYR A 208 15.98 -19.13 -1.94
N HIS A 209 16.99 -18.26 -1.90
CA HIS A 209 18.10 -18.29 -2.83
C HIS A 209 19.43 -18.12 -2.09
N TRP A 210 20.52 -18.60 -2.70
CA TRP A 210 21.86 -18.36 -2.16
C TRP A 210 22.32 -16.99 -2.62
N ALA A 211 22.74 -16.13 -1.69
CA ALA A 211 23.31 -14.84 -2.03
C ALA A 211 24.76 -15.02 -2.49
N ASP A 212 25.15 -14.28 -3.53
CA ASP A 212 26.51 -14.33 -4.04
C ASP A 212 27.43 -13.46 -3.15
N PRO A 213 28.46 -14.04 -2.52
CA PRO A 213 29.37 -13.28 -1.65
C PRO A 213 30.13 -12.15 -2.36
N GLY A 214 30.08 -12.08 -3.70
CA GLY A 214 30.70 -11.02 -4.49
C GLY A 214 30.12 -9.61 -4.30
N TRP A 215 28.92 -9.47 -3.72
CA TRP A 215 28.24 -8.16 -3.55
C TRP A 215 28.41 -7.53 -2.15
N LEU A 216 29.04 -8.24 -1.21
CA LEU A 216 29.21 -7.80 0.18
C LEU A 216 30.57 -7.14 0.46
N ASN A 217 31.35 -6.81 -0.58
CA ASN A 217 32.65 -6.10 -0.48
C ASN A 217 32.61 -4.71 -1.13
#